data_AF-A0A9X2TFC6-F1
#
_entry.id   AF-A0A9X2TFC6-F1
#
_cell.length_a   1.000
_cell.length_b   1.000
_cell.length_c   1.000
_cell.angle_alpha   90.00
_cell.angle_beta   90.00
_cell.angle_gamma   90.00
#
_symmetry.space_group_name_H-M   'P 1'
#
loop_
_entity.id
_entity.type
_entity.pdbx_description
1 polymer ?
#
loop_
_entity_poly.entity_id
_entity_poly.type
_entity_poly.pdbx_seq_one_letter_code
_entity_poly.pdbx_strand_id
1 'polypeptide(L)'
;MEEEKDRMIERIHLVGNSSILSGSNLGKEIDSCPVVRINTAPTSGHEQDVGGRTDARVICGGLQMEAQTGWLSSISGETLILYPTPEDVRKNAQRYTSEDNSLRYLRSGALEAWAKFLDKSPLEESPTSGLYGAWFLSQVAEQVHLYGFGFYESSESHYYWKDVKSDHEGHEPHIEKLILKNMSNVLIKMKTPNEIKNSGSKIT
;
A
#
# COMPACT_ATOMS: atom_id res chain seq x y z
N MET A 1 -3.53 -12.13 35.97
CA MET A 1 -2.80 -12.03 34.70
C MET A 1 -3.65 -11.12 33.83
N GLU A 2 -3.22 -9.88 33.65
CA GLU A 2 -3.94 -8.92 32.80
C GLU A 2 -4.02 -9.51 31.38
N GLU A 3 -5.25 -9.67 30.91
CA GLU A 3 -5.53 -9.90 29.50
C GLU A 3 -4.91 -8.74 28.73
N GLU A 4 -3.89 -9.03 27.92
CA GLU A 4 -3.50 -8.16 26.80
C GLU A 4 -4.74 -8.06 25.89
N LYS A 5 -5.62 -7.10 26.19
CA LYS A 5 -6.56 -6.59 25.19
C LYS A 5 -5.74 -6.21 23.98
N ASP A 6 -6.01 -6.84 22.84
CA ASP A 6 -5.54 -6.42 21.52
C ASP A 6 -5.79 -4.90 21.39
N ARG A 7 -4.79 -4.09 21.73
CA ARG A 7 -4.84 -2.65 21.48
C ARG A 7 -4.54 -2.49 20.01
N MET A 8 -5.56 -2.06 19.27
CA MET A 8 -5.39 -1.63 17.89
C MET A 8 -4.25 -0.63 17.79
N ILE A 9 -3.52 -0.68 16.68
CA ILE A 9 -2.44 0.27 16.43
C ILE A 9 -3.08 1.66 16.23
N GLU A 10 -2.67 2.66 16.99
CA GLU A 10 -3.28 4.00 16.94
C GLU A 10 -3.23 4.59 15.51
N ARG A 11 -2.07 4.49 14.86
CA ARG A 11 -1.87 5.01 13.51
C ARG A 11 -0.85 4.21 12.73
N ILE A 12 -1.13 3.97 11.46
CA ILE A 12 -0.21 3.36 10.50
C ILE A 12 -0.11 4.23 9.25
N HIS A 13 1.09 4.33 8.69
CA HIS A 13 1.33 4.98 7.40
C HIS A 13 1.48 3.92 6.31
N LEU A 14 0.61 3.97 5.29
CA LEU A 14 0.75 3.17 4.08
C LEU A 14 1.34 4.04 2.98
N VAL A 15 2.49 3.63 2.47
CA VAL A 15 3.24 4.34 1.44
C VAL A 15 3.05 3.61 0.11
N GLY A 16 2.26 4.24 -0.76
CA GLY A 16 2.13 3.87 -2.16
C GLY A 16 3.34 4.31 -2.99
N ASN A 17 3.24 4.09 -4.30
CA ASN A 17 4.41 4.12 -5.17
C ASN A 17 4.50 5.35 -6.08
N SER A 18 3.48 6.22 -6.04
CA SER A 18 3.34 7.31 -7.00
C SER A 18 4.50 8.31 -6.97
N SER A 19 4.86 8.84 -8.15
CA SER A 19 5.86 9.90 -8.32
C SER A 19 5.57 11.19 -7.55
N ILE A 20 4.35 11.39 -7.04
CA ILE A 20 4.02 12.56 -6.19
C ILE A 20 4.86 12.61 -4.91
N LEU A 21 5.49 11.49 -4.52
CA LEU A 21 6.42 11.44 -3.40
C LEU A 21 7.73 12.16 -3.68
N SER A 22 8.19 12.19 -4.93
CA SER A 22 9.48 12.78 -5.30
C SER A 22 9.50 14.29 -4.98
N GLY A 23 10.48 14.71 -4.20
CA GLY A 23 10.63 16.10 -3.72
C GLY A 23 9.66 16.52 -2.63
N SER A 24 8.88 15.60 -2.07
CA SER A 24 7.87 15.91 -1.04
C SER A 24 8.46 16.25 0.34
N ASN A 25 9.69 15.80 0.64
CA ASN A 25 10.33 15.97 1.94
C ASN A 25 9.55 15.37 3.14
N LEU A 26 8.69 14.38 2.89
CA LEU A 26 7.79 13.81 3.91
C LEU A 26 8.44 12.68 4.73
N GLY A 27 9.70 12.31 4.47
CA GLY A 27 10.29 11.11 5.07
C GLY A 27 10.27 11.06 6.58
N LYS A 28 10.52 12.19 7.26
CA LYS A 28 10.42 12.29 8.73
C LYS A 28 8.99 12.13 9.25
N GLU A 29 8.00 12.65 8.51
CA GLU A 29 6.58 12.49 8.88
C GLU A 29 6.18 11.02 8.69
N ILE A 30 6.57 10.41 7.58
CA ILE A 30 6.28 9.00 7.28
C ILE A 30 6.85 8.09 8.37
N ASP A 31 8.10 8.28 8.78
CA ASP A 31 8.77 7.42 9.78
C ASP A 31 8.27 7.62 11.23
N SER A 32 7.37 8.57 11.49
CA SER A 32 6.87 8.89 12.83
C SER A 32 5.94 7.84 13.44
N CYS A 33 5.45 6.89 12.65
CA CYS A 33 4.55 5.79 13.05
C CYS A 33 4.99 4.50 12.33
N PRO A 34 4.43 3.32 12.65
CA PRO A 34 4.66 2.12 11.85
C PRO A 34 4.37 2.37 10.36
N VAL A 35 5.30 1.93 9.51
CA VAL A 35 5.29 2.16 8.06
C VAL A 35 5.05 0.85 7.32
N VAL A 36 4.07 0.87 6.43
CA VAL A 36 3.77 -0.22 5.51
C VAL A 36 4.04 0.24 4.08
N ARG A 37 4.83 -0.55 3.34
CA ARG A 37 5.14 -0.26 1.92
C ARG A 37 4.44 -1.25 0.99
N ILE A 38 4.46 -0.97 -0.31
CA ILE A 38 3.77 -1.78 -1.31
C ILE A 38 4.75 -2.27 -2.37
N ASN A 39 4.79 -3.60 -2.56
CA ASN A 39 5.61 -4.26 -3.59
C ASN A 39 7.08 -3.78 -3.51
N THR A 40 7.72 -3.54 -4.65
CA THR A 40 9.16 -3.28 -4.80
C THR A 40 9.63 -1.87 -4.42
N ALA A 41 8.80 -1.09 -3.71
CA ALA A 41 9.11 0.29 -3.30
C ALA A 41 10.41 0.38 -2.48
N PRO A 42 11.46 1.04 -2.99
CA PRO A 42 12.73 1.20 -2.29
C PRO A 42 12.74 2.41 -1.37
N THR A 43 13.54 2.37 -0.31
CA THR A 43 13.82 3.54 0.55
C THR A 43 15.18 4.17 0.25
N SER A 44 16.18 3.33 -0.03
CA SER A 44 17.56 3.76 -0.29
C SER A 44 17.63 4.81 -1.39
N GLY A 45 18.19 5.97 -1.07
CA GLY A 45 18.33 7.11 -2.00
C GLY A 45 17.08 7.99 -2.12
N HIS A 46 16.01 7.68 -1.37
CA HIS A 46 14.74 8.40 -1.37
C HIS A 46 14.27 8.77 0.05
N GLU A 47 15.10 8.59 1.07
CA GLU A 47 14.71 8.69 2.48
C GLU A 47 14.17 10.06 2.87
N GLN A 48 14.66 11.11 2.22
CA GLN A 48 14.16 12.47 2.42
C GLN A 48 12.66 12.60 2.10
N ASP A 49 12.21 11.88 1.08
CA ASP A 49 10.84 11.93 0.57
C ASP A 49 9.95 10.84 1.17
N VAL A 50 10.46 9.61 1.28
CA VAL A 50 9.64 8.43 1.61
C VAL A 50 9.99 7.78 2.95
N GLY A 51 10.98 8.30 3.67
CA GLY A 51 11.46 7.74 4.93
C GLY A 51 12.35 6.52 4.73
N GLY A 52 13.00 6.10 5.81
CA GLY A 52 13.88 4.92 5.84
C GLY A 52 13.23 3.70 6.48
N ARG A 53 12.15 3.87 7.25
CA ARG A 53 11.51 2.79 8.01
C ARG A 53 10.59 1.94 7.14
N THR A 54 10.60 0.63 7.38
CA THR A 54 9.58 -0.31 6.88
C THR A 54 9.33 -1.36 7.96
N ASP A 55 8.12 -1.41 8.52
CA ASP A 55 7.73 -2.43 9.49
C ASP A 55 7.00 -3.60 8.82
N ALA A 56 6.25 -3.29 7.77
CA ALA A 56 5.54 -4.28 6.98
C ALA A 56 5.49 -3.91 5.49
N ARG A 57 5.15 -4.89 4.66
CA ARG A 57 5.03 -4.70 3.21
C ARG A 57 3.91 -5.52 2.63
N VAL A 58 3.02 -4.87 1.88
CA VAL A 58 1.98 -5.53 1.09
C VAL A 58 2.61 -6.09 -0.18
N ILE A 59 2.44 -7.39 -0.43
CA ILE A 59 2.98 -8.09 -1.60
C ILE A 59 1.82 -8.62 -2.45
N CYS A 60 1.71 -8.16 -3.69
CA CYS A 60 0.71 -8.65 -4.63
C CYS A 60 1.09 -10.03 -5.21
N GLY A 61 0.24 -11.03 -4.96
CA GLY A 61 0.50 -12.42 -5.34
C GLY A 61 0.30 -12.77 -6.82
N GLY A 62 -0.18 -11.84 -7.66
CA GLY A 62 -0.61 -12.15 -9.02
C GLY A 62 0.50 -12.51 -10.02
N LEU A 63 1.72 -11.99 -9.88
CA LEU A 63 2.73 -12.11 -10.95
C LEU A 63 4.20 -12.14 -10.49
N GLN A 64 4.50 -12.15 -9.17
CA GLN A 64 5.81 -11.67 -8.72
C GLN A 64 6.57 -12.56 -7.72
N MET A 65 5.98 -13.55 -7.05
CA MET A 65 6.75 -14.28 -6.03
C MET A 65 7.89 -15.13 -6.62
N GLU A 66 7.63 -15.88 -7.69
CA GLU A 66 8.67 -16.69 -8.36
C GLU A 66 9.60 -15.84 -9.24
N ALA A 67 9.05 -14.86 -9.97
CA ALA A 67 9.82 -13.97 -10.83
C ALA A 67 10.68 -12.94 -10.07
N GLN A 68 10.40 -12.72 -8.78
CA GLN A 68 11.13 -11.77 -7.92
C GLN A 68 11.73 -12.42 -6.68
N THR A 69 12.02 -13.73 -6.74
CA THR A 69 12.66 -14.47 -5.64
C THR A 69 13.91 -13.77 -5.10
N GLY A 70 14.75 -13.22 -5.98
CA GLY A 70 15.96 -12.48 -5.57
C GLY A 70 15.67 -11.18 -4.81
N TRP A 71 14.55 -10.52 -5.09
CA TRP A 71 14.16 -9.32 -4.34
C TRP A 71 13.46 -9.69 -3.02
N LEU A 72 12.55 -10.66 -3.03
CA LEU A 72 11.87 -11.11 -1.81
C LEU A 72 12.85 -11.69 -0.78
N SER A 73 13.90 -12.37 -1.22
CA SER A 73 14.98 -12.85 -0.35
C SER A 73 15.96 -11.76 0.09
N SER A 74 15.90 -10.56 -0.51
CA SER A 74 16.70 -9.41 -0.07
C SER A 74 16.03 -8.61 1.04
N ILE A 75 14.71 -8.77 1.22
CA ILE A 75 13.97 -8.15 2.32
C ILE A 75 14.29 -8.89 3.62
N SER A 76 14.57 -8.17 4.70
CA SER A 76 14.92 -8.72 6.01
C SER A 76 14.25 -7.92 7.11
N GLY A 77 13.77 -8.62 8.15
CA GLY A 77 13.14 -8.04 9.33
C GLY A 77 11.76 -7.40 9.12
N GLU A 78 11.12 -7.59 7.95
CA GLU A 78 9.81 -7.01 7.64
C GLU A 78 8.66 -8.02 7.88
N THR A 79 7.46 -7.50 8.16
CA THR A 79 6.22 -8.29 8.08
C THR A 79 5.64 -8.24 6.66
N LEU A 80 5.62 -9.37 5.97
CA LEU A 80 5.09 -9.49 4.61
C LEU A 80 3.60 -9.83 4.64
N ILE A 81 2.78 -8.88 4.20
CA ILE A 81 1.32 -8.99 4.12
C ILE A 81 0.96 -9.42 2.69
N LEU A 82 0.59 -10.68 2.51
CA LEU A 82 0.23 -11.21 1.20
C LEU A 82 -1.17 -10.71 0.79
N TYR A 83 -1.26 -10.21 -0.44
CA TYR A 83 -2.52 -10.00 -1.13
C TYR A 83 -3.29 -11.33 -1.25
N PRO A 84 -4.64 -11.32 -1.29
CA PRO A 84 -5.43 -12.53 -1.47
C PRO A 84 -4.94 -13.33 -2.67
N THR A 85 -4.38 -14.50 -2.41
CA THR A 85 -3.70 -15.34 -3.39
C THR A 85 -4.00 -16.81 -3.08
N PRO A 86 -3.97 -17.70 -4.09
CA PRO A 86 -4.26 -19.12 -3.90
C PRO A 86 -3.47 -19.77 -2.77
N GLU A 87 -4.07 -20.79 -2.15
CA GLU A 87 -3.54 -21.41 -0.94
C GLU A 87 -2.16 -22.07 -1.14
N ASP A 88 -1.93 -22.67 -2.30
CA ASP A 88 -0.66 -23.26 -2.71
C ASP A 88 0.46 -22.20 -2.80
N VAL A 89 0.16 -21.02 -3.35
CA VAL A 89 1.11 -19.89 -3.38
C VAL A 89 1.45 -19.45 -1.97
N ARG A 90 0.44 -19.27 -1.10
CA ARG A 90 0.66 -18.89 0.30
C ARG A 90 1.49 -19.91 1.08
N LYS A 91 1.26 -21.20 0.87
CA LYS A 91 2.01 -22.28 1.53
C LYS A 91 3.49 -22.29 1.12
N ASN A 92 3.80 -21.84 -0.09
CA ASN A 92 5.17 -21.78 -0.59
C ASN A 92 5.85 -20.42 -0.36
N ALA A 93 5.10 -19.37 -0.03
CA ALA A 93 5.59 -17.99 0.11
C ALA A 93 6.84 -17.86 0.99
N GLN A 94 6.89 -18.58 2.13
CA GLN A 94 8.03 -18.53 3.05
C GLN A 94 9.35 -18.94 2.40
N ARG A 95 9.32 -19.82 1.39
CA ARG A 95 10.54 -20.30 0.70
C ARG A 95 11.24 -19.21 -0.12
N TYR A 96 10.54 -18.13 -0.40
CA TYR A 96 11.03 -17.02 -1.23
C TYR A 96 11.47 -15.82 -0.40
N THR A 97 11.35 -15.88 0.92
CA THR A 97 11.56 -14.75 1.83
C THR A 97 12.65 -15.08 2.85
N SER A 98 13.35 -14.07 3.34
CA SER A 98 14.32 -14.26 4.43
C SER A 98 13.69 -14.88 5.69
N GLU A 99 14.48 -15.65 6.42
CA GLU A 99 14.02 -16.41 7.60
C GLU A 99 13.52 -15.53 8.75
N ASP A 100 14.00 -14.29 8.81
CA ASP A 100 13.65 -13.30 9.82
C ASP A 100 12.40 -12.47 9.46
N ASN A 101 11.84 -12.64 8.26
CA ASN A 101 10.57 -12.04 7.89
C ASN A 101 9.40 -12.81 8.49
N SER A 102 8.35 -12.10 8.88
CA SER A 102 7.09 -12.71 9.31
C SER A 102 6.05 -12.61 8.19
N LEU A 103 5.28 -13.67 7.96
CA LEU A 103 4.24 -13.68 6.93
C LEU A 103 2.85 -13.51 7.55
N ARG A 104 2.02 -12.69 6.90
CA ARG A 104 0.62 -12.44 7.25
C ARG A 104 -0.24 -12.53 5.98
N TYR A 105 -1.40 -13.15 6.11
CA TYR A 105 -2.37 -13.29 5.01
C TYR A 105 -3.77 -13.47 5.59
N LEU A 106 -4.79 -13.14 4.79
CA LEU A 106 -6.18 -13.30 5.22
C LEU A 106 -6.53 -14.78 5.46
N ARG A 107 -7.18 -15.06 6.59
CA ARG A 107 -7.85 -16.35 6.87
C ARG A 107 -9.31 -16.31 6.42
N SER A 108 -10.00 -17.45 6.43
CA SER A 108 -11.33 -17.62 5.83
C SER A 108 -12.32 -16.50 6.13
N GLY A 109 -12.55 -16.14 7.40
CA GLY A 109 -13.48 -15.06 7.76
C GLY A 109 -13.06 -13.68 7.24
N ALA A 110 -11.76 -13.39 7.21
CA ALA A 110 -11.25 -12.12 6.69
C ALA A 110 -11.24 -12.08 5.14
N LEU A 111 -11.05 -13.23 4.48
CA LEU A 111 -11.24 -13.37 3.03
C LEU A 111 -12.69 -13.11 2.64
N GLU A 112 -13.65 -13.63 3.40
CA GLU A 112 -15.08 -13.34 3.18
C GLU A 112 -15.41 -11.85 3.41
N ALA A 113 -14.80 -11.22 4.42
CA ALA A 113 -14.98 -9.79 4.67
C ALA A 113 -14.42 -8.95 3.51
N TRP A 114 -13.26 -9.33 2.97
CA TRP A 114 -12.68 -8.70 1.79
C TRP A 114 -13.57 -8.86 0.55
N ALA A 115 -14.06 -10.09 0.28
CA ALA A 115 -14.97 -10.35 -0.83
C ALA A 115 -16.26 -9.52 -0.71
N LYS A 116 -16.88 -9.49 0.46
CA LYS A 116 -18.08 -8.66 0.73
C LYS A 116 -17.81 -7.16 0.58
N PHE A 117 -16.60 -6.71 0.88
CA PHE A 117 -16.21 -5.31 0.66
C PHE A 117 -16.16 -4.99 -0.84
N LEU A 118 -15.54 -5.88 -1.64
CA LEU A 118 -15.48 -5.73 -3.10
C LEU A 118 -16.87 -5.82 -3.75
N ASP A 119 -17.70 -6.80 -3.37
CA ASP A 119 -19.07 -6.96 -3.91
C ASP A 119 -19.97 -5.74 -3.67
N LYS A 120 -19.70 -4.96 -2.61
CA LYS A 120 -20.43 -3.73 -2.28
C LYS A 120 -19.79 -2.48 -2.88
N SER A 121 -18.60 -2.60 -3.43
CA SER A 121 -17.89 -1.50 -4.07
C SER A 121 -18.36 -1.36 -5.52
N PRO A 122 -18.23 -0.18 -6.13
CA PRO A 122 -18.53 0.01 -7.55
C PRO A 122 -17.36 -0.40 -8.46
N LEU A 123 -16.41 -1.21 -7.97
CA LEU A 123 -15.33 -1.76 -8.81
C LEU A 123 -15.86 -2.87 -9.71
N GLU A 124 -15.54 -2.78 -10.99
CA GLU A 124 -15.75 -3.83 -11.99
C GLU A 124 -14.43 -4.57 -12.28
N GLU A 125 -13.30 -3.89 -12.12
CA GLU A 125 -11.95 -4.42 -12.39
C GLU A 125 -11.23 -4.91 -11.12
N SER A 126 -10.04 -5.47 -11.32
CA SER A 126 -9.23 -6.00 -10.22
C SER A 126 -8.78 -4.87 -9.26
N PRO A 127 -8.84 -5.08 -7.92
CA PRO A 127 -8.36 -4.09 -6.96
C PRO A 127 -6.83 -3.96 -7.02
N THR A 128 -6.32 -2.74 -6.83
CA THR A 128 -4.89 -2.53 -6.67
C THR A 128 -4.40 -3.04 -5.31
N SER A 129 -3.09 -3.29 -5.23
CA SER A 129 -2.41 -3.55 -3.95
C SER A 129 -2.57 -2.38 -2.96
N GLY A 130 -2.74 -1.16 -3.47
CA GLY A 130 -2.99 0.05 -2.67
C GLY A 130 -4.33 -0.01 -1.96
N LEU A 131 -5.40 -0.36 -2.69
CA LEU A 131 -6.73 -0.51 -2.08
C LEU A 131 -6.75 -1.64 -1.07
N TYR A 132 -6.21 -2.81 -1.41
CA TYR A 132 -6.12 -3.92 -0.46
C TYR A 132 -5.32 -3.56 0.79
N GLY A 133 -4.15 -2.92 0.64
CA GLY A 133 -3.33 -2.51 1.76
C GLY A 133 -4.08 -1.55 2.70
N ALA A 134 -4.77 -0.56 2.13
CA ALA A 134 -5.56 0.40 2.92
C ALA A 134 -6.72 -0.29 3.63
N TRP A 135 -7.45 -1.17 2.94
CA TRP A 135 -8.52 -1.96 3.55
C TRP A 135 -8.00 -2.86 4.66
N PHE A 136 -6.93 -3.63 4.42
CA PHE A 136 -6.34 -4.53 5.42
C PHE A 136 -5.93 -3.75 6.67
N LEU A 137 -5.22 -2.64 6.51
CA LEU A 137 -4.73 -1.83 7.62
C LEU A 137 -5.87 -1.14 8.38
N SER A 138 -6.97 -0.81 7.72
CA SER A 138 -8.15 -0.25 8.37
C SER A 138 -8.82 -1.20 9.35
N GLN A 139 -8.54 -2.51 9.25
CA GLN A 139 -9.06 -3.54 10.16
C GLN A 139 -8.19 -3.73 11.41
N VAL A 140 -6.95 -3.20 11.42
CA VAL A 140 -5.97 -3.43 12.50
C VAL A 140 -5.44 -2.14 13.14
N ALA A 141 -5.83 -0.98 12.58
CA ALA A 141 -5.42 0.33 13.07
C ALA A 141 -6.61 1.28 13.24
N GLU A 142 -6.52 2.16 14.24
CA GLU A 142 -7.51 3.21 14.47
C GLU A 142 -7.47 4.28 13.36
N GLN A 143 -6.28 4.55 12.79
CA GLN A 143 -6.10 5.43 11.65
C GLN A 143 -5.08 4.89 10.64
N VAL A 144 -5.39 5.02 9.36
CA VAL A 144 -4.48 4.72 8.25
C VAL A 144 -4.25 5.98 7.43
N HIS A 145 -3.01 6.44 7.37
CA HIS A 145 -2.64 7.56 6.51
C HIS A 145 -1.97 7.06 5.23
N LEU A 146 -2.45 7.57 4.09
CA LEU A 146 -1.99 7.17 2.77
C LEU A 146 -1.09 8.24 2.18
N TYR A 147 0.16 7.87 1.88
CA TYR A 147 1.15 8.69 1.19
C TYR A 147 1.48 8.07 -0.17
N GLY A 148 1.74 8.87 -1.21
CA GLY A 148 2.10 8.35 -2.52
C GLY A 148 0.97 7.67 -3.29
N PHE A 149 -0.28 8.07 -3.05
CA PHE A 149 -1.46 7.62 -3.80
C PHE A 149 -1.83 8.67 -4.86
N GLY A 150 -1.28 8.51 -6.07
CA GLY A 150 -1.50 9.45 -7.18
C GLY A 150 -2.67 9.09 -8.10
N PHE A 151 -3.30 7.93 -7.91
CA PHE A 151 -4.47 7.46 -8.66
C PHE A 151 -4.31 7.57 -10.19
N TYR A 152 -3.08 7.39 -10.68
CA TYR A 152 -2.75 7.42 -12.11
C TYR A 152 -3.07 8.77 -12.79
N GLU A 153 -3.25 9.84 -12.01
CA GLU A 153 -3.53 11.18 -12.53
C GLU A 153 -2.27 11.93 -13.01
N SER A 154 -1.08 11.37 -12.75
CA SER A 154 0.19 11.94 -13.20
C SER A 154 0.43 11.59 -14.67
N SER A 155 0.86 12.59 -15.45
CA SER A 155 1.32 12.41 -16.84
C SER A 155 2.82 12.08 -16.93
N GLU A 156 3.52 12.13 -15.80
CA GLU A 156 4.95 11.83 -15.72
C GLU A 156 5.14 10.33 -15.47
N SER A 157 5.73 10.00 -14.32
CA SER A 157 6.01 8.64 -13.92
C SER A 157 4.97 8.07 -12.97
N HIS A 158 4.80 6.76 -13.05
CA HIS A 158 4.01 5.99 -12.11
C HIS A 158 4.76 5.77 -10.79
N TYR A 159 6.10 5.65 -10.83
CA TYR A 159 6.93 5.31 -9.68
C TYR A 159 7.82 6.48 -9.25
N TYR A 160 8.05 6.69 -7.96
CA TYR A 160 8.96 7.75 -7.47
C TYR A 160 10.46 7.47 -7.69
N TRP A 161 10.82 6.22 -8.04
CA TRP A 161 12.22 5.77 -8.16
C TRP A 161 12.63 5.34 -9.57
N LYS A 162 11.70 5.28 -10.52
CA LYS A 162 11.99 4.88 -11.90
C LYS A 162 11.01 5.51 -12.87
N ASP A 163 11.49 5.85 -14.06
CA ASP A 163 10.66 6.47 -15.07
C ASP A 163 9.86 5.42 -15.87
N VAL A 164 8.63 5.15 -15.44
CA VAL A 164 7.69 4.25 -16.12
C VAL A 164 6.34 4.92 -16.21
N LYS A 165 5.74 4.98 -17.39
CA LYS A 165 4.38 5.53 -17.55
C LYS A 165 3.35 4.67 -16.82
N SER A 166 2.32 5.32 -16.31
CA SER A 166 1.14 4.67 -15.73
C SER A 166 0.43 3.84 -16.79
N ASP A 167 0.26 2.54 -16.51
CA ASP A 167 -0.68 1.68 -17.22
C ASP A 167 -1.84 1.34 -16.28
N HIS A 168 -3.04 1.72 -16.68
CA HIS A 168 -4.27 1.52 -15.91
C HIS A 168 -5.06 0.30 -16.41
N GLU A 169 -4.52 -0.47 -17.36
CA GLU A 169 -5.17 -1.68 -17.85
C GLU A 169 -5.48 -2.64 -16.69
N GLY A 170 -6.75 -3.00 -16.53
CA GLY A 170 -7.24 -3.91 -15.50
C GLY A 170 -7.43 -3.31 -14.10
N HIS A 171 -7.42 -1.97 -13.96
CA HIS A 171 -7.67 -1.28 -12.69
C HIS A 171 -8.54 -0.02 -12.87
N GLU A 172 -9.25 0.39 -11.81
CA GLU A 172 -10.07 1.61 -11.79
C GLU A 172 -9.63 2.62 -10.72
N PRO A 173 -8.46 3.29 -10.88
CA PRO A 173 -7.89 4.15 -9.84
C PRO A 173 -8.80 5.29 -9.38
N HIS A 174 -9.68 5.79 -10.26
CA HIS A 174 -10.64 6.82 -9.86
C HIS A 174 -11.72 6.27 -8.91
N ILE A 175 -12.16 5.02 -9.11
CA ILE A 175 -13.12 4.36 -8.23
C ILE A 175 -12.45 4.08 -6.89
N GLU A 176 -11.22 3.57 -6.91
CA GLU A 176 -10.46 3.32 -5.68
C GLU A 176 -10.27 4.60 -4.86
N LYS A 177 -9.99 5.73 -5.52
CA LYS A 177 -9.92 7.05 -4.85
C LYS A 177 -11.21 7.38 -4.11
N LEU A 178 -12.37 7.13 -4.73
CA LEU A 178 -13.67 7.38 -4.12
C LEU A 178 -13.92 6.44 -2.93
N ILE A 179 -13.59 5.16 -3.09
CA ILE A 179 -13.71 4.17 -2.01
C ILE A 179 -12.87 4.60 -0.81
N LEU A 180 -11.58 4.91 -1.02
CA LEU A 180 -10.66 5.31 0.05
C LEU A 180 -11.10 6.62 0.74
N LYS A 181 -11.64 7.59 -0.01
CA LYS A 181 -12.20 8.83 0.58
C LYS A 181 -13.43 8.58 1.46
N ASN A 182 -14.16 7.49 1.24
CA ASN A 182 -15.35 7.13 1.99
C ASN A 182 -15.07 6.20 3.19
N MET A 183 -13.84 5.71 3.35
CA MET A 183 -13.45 4.91 4.51
C MET A 183 -13.20 5.81 5.73
N SER A 184 -13.90 5.57 6.83
CA SER A 184 -13.96 6.49 7.98
C SER A 184 -12.63 6.68 8.71
N ASN A 185 -11.74 5.69 8.68
CA ASN A 185 -10.43 5.72 9.34
C ASN A 185 -9.26 5.78 8.35
N VAL A 186 -9.50 6.13 7.08
CA VAL A 186 -8.46 6.28 6.07
C VAL A 186 -8.33 7.75 5.67
N LEU A 187 -7.10 8.26 5.65
CA LEU A 187 -6.81 9.64 5.28
C LEU A 187 -5.75 9.70 4.18
N ILE A 188 -6.10 10.28 3.03
CA ILE A 188 -5.13 10.57 1.95
C ILE A 188 -4.39 11.86 2.31
N LYS A 189 -3.06 11.77 2.46
CA LYS A 189 -2.22 12.86 2.99
C LYS A 189 -1.64 13.79 1.93
N MET A 190 -1.70 13.40 0.67
CA MET A 190 -1.11 14.16 -0.43
C MET A 190 -2.19 14.54 -1.43
N LYS A 191 -2.14 15.78 -1.93
CA LYS A 191 -2.99 16.20 -3.04
C LYS A 191 -2.61 15.40 -4.27
N THR A 192 -3.62 14.97 -5.02
CA THR A 192 -3.38 14.29 -6.28
C THR A 192 -2.98 15.30 -7.38
N PRO A 193 -2.35 14.86 -8.47
CA PRO A 193 -1.96 15.75 -9.57
C PRO A 193 -3.10 16.65 -10.08
N ASN A 194 -4.33 16.14 -10.20
CA ASN A 194 -5.46 16.98 -10.62
C ASN A 194 -5.88 17.98 -9.53
N GLU A 195 -5.80 17.60 -8.25
CA GLU A 195 -6.09 18.52 -7.13
C GLU A 195 -5.05 19.66 -7.06
N ILE A 196 -3.79 19.37 -7.37
CA ILE A 196 -2.72 20.37 -7.47
C ILE A 196 -3.01 21.35 -8.62
N LYS A 197 -3.27 20.82 -9.83
CA LYS A 197 -3.62 21.65 -11.02
C LYS A 197 -4.81 22.57 -10.74
N ASN A 198 -5.90 22.03 -10.20
CA ASN A 198 -7.10 22.80 -9.89
C ASN A 198 -6.90 23.85 -8.79
N SER A 199 -5.96 23.62 -7.86
CA SER A 199 -5.62 24.62 -6.83
C SER A 199 -4.78 25.78 -7.37
N GLY A 200 -4.05 25.58 -8.48
CA GLY A 200 -3.29 26.62 -9.17
C GLY A 200 -4.14 27.48 -10.12
N SER A 201 -5.29 26.99 -10.58
CA SER A 201 -6.19 27.71 -11.51
C SER A 201 -7.12 28.73 -10.85
N LYS A 202 -7.01 28.98 -9.54
CA LYS A 202 -7.86 29.97 -8.81
C LYS A 202 -7.29 31.40 -8.79
N ILE A 203 -6.38 31.74 -9.70
CA ILE A 203 -5.93 33.13 -9.90
C ILE A 203 -6.10 33.49 -11.38
N THR A 204 -7.31 33.93 -11.74
CA THR A 204 -7.64 34.88 -12.82
C THR A 204 -9.04 35.39 -12.60
#